data_AF-A0A9E5S0A1-F1
#
_entry.id   AF-A0A9E5S0A1-F1
#
_cell.length_a   1.000
_cell.length_b   1.000
_cell.length_c   1.000
_cell.angle_alpha   90.00
_cell.angle_beta   90.00
_cell.angle_gamma   90.00
#
_symmetry.space_group_name_H-M   'P 1'
#
loop_
_entity.id
_entity.type
_entity.pdbx_description
1 polymer ?
#
loop_
_entity_poly.entity_id
_entity_poly.type
_entity_poly.pdbx_seq_one_letter_code
_entity_poly.pdbx_strand_id
1 'polypeptide(L)' 'MSSNLLQRITYNPDICHGKPCIRGLRYPVELILELLSSGMTMDEILADYDDLEREDILASLQFAVRLSQVKSIYKIAS' A
#
# COMPACT_ATOMS: atom_id res chain seq x y z
N MET A 1 -15.02 -11.95 9.07
CA MET A 1 -14.06 -12.57 8.13
C MET A 1 -12.95 -11.58 7.89
N SER A 2 -11.88 -11.68 8.66
CA SER A 2 -10.74 -10.77 8.56
C SER A 2 -9.60 -11.56 7.94
N SER A 3 -9.65 -11.74 6.62
CA SER A 3 -8.47 -12.13 5.86
C SER A 3 -7.40 -11.10 6.18
N ASN A 4 -6.26 -11.53 6.70
CA ASN A 4 -5.22 -10.62 7.19
C ASN A 4 -4.49 -10.00 6.00
N LEU A 5 -5.12 -9.02 5.33
CA LEU A 5 -4.60 -8.40 4.11
C LEU A 5 -3.20 -7.78 4.33
N LEU A 6 -2.91 -7.34 5.55
CA LEU A 6 -1.58 -6.85 5.92
C LEU A 6 -0.46 -7.90 5.78
N GLN A 7 -0.76 -9.20 5.82
CA GLN A 7 0.25 -10.25 5.52
C GLN A 7 0.75 -10.20 4.08
N ARG A 8 -0.01 -9.59 3.18
CA ARG A 8 0.40 -9.38 1.78
C ARG A 8 1.38 -8.23 1.65
N ILE A 9 1.60 -7.43 2.69
CA ILE A 9 2.61 -6.37 2.67
C ILE A 9 3.87 -6.87 3.35
N THR A 10 4.91 -6.96 2.54
CA THR A 10 6.24 -7.38 2.95
C THR A 10 7.12 -6.15 3.17
N TYR A 11 8.00 -6.26 4.14
CA TYR A 11 9.05 -5.28 4.39
C TYR A 11 10.39 -5.99 4.26
N ASN A 12 11.23 -5.54 3.34
CA ASN A 12 12.59 -6.03 3.21
C ASN A 12 13.54 -4.82 3.09
N PRO A 13 14.47 -4.61 4.04
CA PRO A 13 15.40 -3.49 4.00
C PRO A 13 16.31 -3.49 2.76
N ASP A 14 16.55 -4.66 2.15
CA ASP A 14 17.41 -4.81 0.98
C ASP A 14 16.66 -4.59 -0.36
N ILE A 15 15.33 -4.46 -0.32
CA ILE A 15 14.48 -4.26 -1.50
C ILE A 15 13.81 -2.89 -1.44
N CYS A 16 13.81 -2.16 -2.55
CA CYS A 16 13.17 -0.84 -2.68
C CYS A 16 13.54 0.14 -1.55
N HIS A 17 14.79 0.14 -1.08
CA HIS A 17 15.28 0.99 0.01
C HIS A 17 14.50 0.84 1.33
N GLY A 18 13.97 -0.36 1.61
CA GLY A 18 13.16 -0.61 2.79
C GLY A 18 11.74 -0.05 2.68
N LYS A 19 11.26 0.26 1.48
CA LYS A 19 9.84 0.60 1.30
C LYS A 19 8.96 -0.65 1.48
N PRO A 20 7.75 -0.51 2.04
CA PRO A 20 6.78 -1.60 2.11
C PRO A 20 6.33 -1.98 0.70
N CYS A 21 6.41 -3.26 0.38
CA CYS A 21 6.14 -3.81 -0.94
C CYS A 21 5.09 -4.92 -0.90
N ILE A 22 4.37 -5.10 -1.99
CA ILE A 22 3.31 -6.11 -2.12
C ILE A 22 3.93 -7.48 -2.35
N ARG A 23 3.68 -8.45 -1.46
CA ARG A 23 4.05 -9.89 -1.57
C ARG A 23 5.51 -10.17 -1.96
N GLY A 24 6.44 -9.28 -1.65
CA GLY A 24 7.84 -9.39 -2.09
C GLY A 24 8.06 -9.03 -3.56
N LEU A 25 7.02 -8.59 -4.27
CA LEU A 25 7.12 -7.95 -5.57
C LEU A 25 7.80 -6.59 -5.42
N ARG A 26 8.40 -6.09 -6.49
CA ARG A 26 9.03 -4.75 -6.51
C ARG A 26 8.00 -3.63 -6.74
N TYR A 27 6.77 -3.82 -6.27
CA TYR A 27 5.69 -2.83 -6.28
C TYR A 27 5.54 -2.23 -4.88
N PRO A 28 5.98 -0.98 -4.66
CA PRO A 28 5.79 -0.29 -3.40
C PRO A 28 4.31 -0.03 -3.14
N VAL A 29 3.90 -0.07 -1.88
CA VAL A 29 2.53 0.33 -1.47
C VAL A 29 2.23 1.77 -1.89
N GLU A 30 3.23 2.64 -1.84
CA GLU A 30 3.17 4.03 -2.30
C GLU A 30 2.68 4.14 -3.75
N LEU A 31 3.20 3.32 -4.66
CA LEU A 31 2.81 3.33 -6.07
C LEU A 31 1.31 3.09 -6.25
N ILE A 32 0.76 2.08 -5.56
CA ILE A 32 -0.66 1.77 -5.65
C ILE A 32 -1.51 2.93 -5.14
N LEU A 33 -1.09 3.57 -4.05
CA LEU A 33 -1.79 4.74 -3.50
C LEU A 33 -1.70 5.94 -4.45
N GLU A 34 -0.57 6.15 -5.12
CA GLU A 34 -0.39 7.18 -6.13
C GLU A 34 -1.33 6.97 -7.32
N LEU A 35 -1.37 5.75 -7.88
CA LEU A 35 -2.26 5.40 -8.99
C LEU A 35 -3.73 5.64 -8.62
N LEU A 36 -4.16 5.16 -7.45
CA LEU A 36 -5.51 5.41 -6.95
C LEU A 36 -5.80 6.90 -6.75
N SER A 37 -4.83 7.66 -6.23
CA SER A 37 -4.96 9.12 -6.04
C SER A 37 -5.04 9.89 -7.36
N SER A 38 -4.44 9.35 -8.43
CA SER A 38 -4.51 9.92 -9.78
C SER A 38 -5.87 9.76 -10.45
N GLY A 39 -6.77 8.96 -9.85
CA GLY A 39 -8.10 8.68 -10.36
C GLY A 39 -8.24 7.34 -11.09
N MET A 40 -7.17 6.52 -11.16
CA MET A 40 -7.28 5.16 -11.68
C MET A 40 -8.15 4.29 -10.80
N THR A 41 -8.97 3.46 -11.43
CA THR A 41 -9.80 2.46 -10.78
C THR A 41 -8.98 1.21 -10.46
N MET A 42 -9.46 0.40 -9.51
CA MET A 42 -8.81 -0.87 -9.18
C MET A 42 -8.74 -1.81 -10.39
N ASP A 43 -9.75 -1.82 -11.26
CA ASP A 43 -9.78 -2.70 -12.43
C ASP A 43 -8.79 -2.27 -13.50
N GLU A 44 -8.56 -0.96 -13.69
CA GLU A 44 -7.50 -0.44 -14.57
C GLU A 44 -6.11 -0.81 -14.05
N ILE A 45 -5.88 -0.68 -12.74
CA ILE A 45 -4.60 -1.08 -12.13
C ILE A 45 -4.38 -2.59 -12.29
N LEU A 46 -5.41 -3.43 -12.13
CA LEU A 46 -5.28 -4.87 -12.34
C LEU A 46 -5.07 -5.24 -13.82
N ALA A 47 -5.54 -4.42 -14.75
CA ALA A 47 -5.32 -4.61 -16.18
C ALA A 47 -3.89 -4.18 -16.62
N ASP A 48 -3.33 -3.14 -15.99
CA ASP A 48 -1.97 -2.67 -16.28
C ASP A 48 -0.89 -3.50 -15.58
N TYR A 49 -1.26 -4.19 -14.49
CA TYR A 49 -0.36 -4.98 -13.66
C TYR A 49 -0.94 -6.39 -13.42
N ASP A 50 -0.71 -7.30 -14.38
CA ASP A 50 -1.20 -8.69 -14.34
C ASP A 50 -0.76 -9.48 -13.09
N ASP A 51 0.37 -9.09 -12.48
CA ASP A 51 0.90 -9.72 -11.27
C ASP A 51 0.11 -9.35 -10.00
N LEU A 52 -0.70 -8.29 -10.04
CA LEU A 52 -1.46 -7.80 -8.88
C LEU A 52 -2.81 -8.50 -8.75
N GLU A 53 -3.22 -8.71 -7.51
CA GLU A 53 -4.56 -9.18 -7.18
C GLU A 53 -5.36 -8.06 -6.52
N ARG A 54 -6.69 -8.14 -6.58
CA ARG A 54 -7.57 -7.13 -5.96
C ARG A 54 -7.28 -7.00 -4.45
N GLU A 55 -6.93 -8.10 -3.80
CA GLU A 55 -6.52 -8.18 -2.40
C GLU A 55 -5.23 -7.40 -2.10
N ASP A 56 -4.32 -7.25 -3.07
CA ASP A 56 -3.09 -6.45 -2.91
C ASP A 56 -3.39 -4.95 -2.82
N ILE A 57 -4.35 -4.49 -3.61
CA ILE A 57 -4.82 -3.10 -3.58
C ILE A 57 -5.54 -2.83 -2.25
N LEU A 58 -6.40 -3.76 -1.81
CA LEU A 58 -7.06 -3.65 -0.51
C LEU A 58 -6.07 -3.69 0.66
N ALA A 59 -5.02 -4.51 0.57
CA ALA A 59 -3.93 -4.54 1.56
C ALA A 59 -3.22 -3.18 1.64
N SER A 60 -2.91 -2.59 0.48
CA SER A 60 -2.28 -1.27 0.37
C SER A 60 -3.12 -0.17 1.04
N LEU A 61 -4.43 -0.17 0.79
CA LEU A 61 -5.36 0.74 1.46
C LEU A 61 -5.42 0.52 2.97
N GLN A 62 -5.49 -0.74 3.43
CA GLN A 62 -5.51 -1.04 4.85
C GLN A 62 -4.22 -0.60 5.55
N PHE A 63 -3.08 -0.74 4.89
CA PHE A 63 -1.80 -0.25 5.39
C PHE A 63 -1.78 1.28 5.49
N ALA A 64 -2.30 1.99 4.48
CA ALA A 64 -2.43 3.44 4.54
C ALA A 64 -3.31 3.90 5.70
N VAL A 65 -4.45 3.23 5.94
CA VAL A 65 -5.31 3.49 7.11
C VAL A 65 -4.55 3.27 8.41
N ARG A 66 -3.75 2.21 8.50
CA ARG A 66 -2.96 1.95 9.71
C ARG A 66 -1.88 3.01 9.95
N LEU A 67 -1.27 3.52 8.88
CA LEU A 67 -0.28 4.59 8.95
C LEU A 67 -0.90 5.94 9.34
N SER A 68 -2.13 6.21 8.87
CA SER A 68 -2.85 7.45 9.17
C SER A 68 -3.47 7.50 10.57
N GLN A 69 -3.56 6.37 11.27
CA GLN A 69 -3.99 6.27 12.67
C GLN A 69 -2.93 6.81 13.67
N VAL A 70 -2.49 8.04 13.47
CA VAL A 70 -1.65 8.77 14.42
C VAL A 70 -2.50 9.22 15.61
N LYS A 71 -2.07 8.89 16.84
CA LYS A 71 -2.85 9.15 18.07
C LYS A 71 -2.94 10.63 18.45
N SER A 72 -1.92 11.41 18.12
CA SER A 72 -1.88 12.84 18.41
C SER A 72 -0.86 13.51 17.51
N ILE A 73 -1.23 14.66 16.96
CA ILE A 73 -0.35 15.54 16.19
C ILE A 73 -0.18 16.80 17.01
N TYR A 74 1.05 17.07 17.46
CA TYR A 74 1.36 18.29 18.21
C TYR A 74 2.02 19.31 17.29
N LYS A 75 1.43 20.51 17.20
CA LYS A 75 2.04 21.64 16.50
C LYS A 75 3.13 22.25 17.37
N ILE A 76 4.39 22.08 16.98
CA ILE A 76 5.57 22.54 17.74
C ILE A 76 5.95 24.00 17.44
N ALA A 77 5.54 24.54 16.29
CA ALA A 77 5.65 25.96 15.96
C ALA A 77 4.71 26.30 14.79
N SER A 78 4.41 27.58 14.58
CA SER A 78 3.62 28.09 13.44
C SER A 78 4.50 28.61 12.34
#